data_AF-A0A7L4L7H7-F1
#
_entry.id   AF-A0A7L4L7H7-F1
#
_cell.length_a   1.000
_cell.length_b   1.000
_cell.length_c   1.000
_cell.angle_alpha   90.00
_cell.angle_beta   90.00
_cell.angle_gamma   90.00
#
_symmetry.space_group_name_H-M   'P 1'
#
loop_
_entity.id
_entity.type
_entity.pdbx_description
1 polymer ?
#
loop_
_entity_poly.entity_id
_entity_poly.type
_entity_poly.pdbx_seq_one_letter_code
_entity_poly.pdbx_strand_id
1 'polypeptide(L)'
;SRNVWIERPKLSPKPLKNTKIVFTAAGRRKKKAACVWEEGNQWKKHVLVGDEKDSLQTLELKAVVWAFSNWDRVPLNIVSDSLYAVGVVQRLEDALLKRVSNPRLGQLFQ
;
A
#
# COMPACT_ATOMS: atom_id res chain seq x y z
N SER A 1 4.21 -3.16 36.46
CA SER A 1 4.18 -3.72 35.08
C SER A 1 3.37 -2.78 34.20
N ARG A 2 4.03 -1.95 33.38
CA ARG A 2 3.35 -0.97 32.51
C ARG A 2 3.11 -1.62 31.14
N ASN A 3 1.86 -2.00 30.89
CA ASN A 3 1.38 -2.42 29.56
C ASN A 3 1.35 -1.19 28.66
N VAL A 4 2.45 -0.95 27.92
CA VAL A 4 2.44 0.00 26.82
C VAL A 4 1.95 -0.77 25.59
N TRP A 5 0.67 -0.61 25.29
CA TRP A 5 0.09 -1.04 24.02
C TRP A 5 0.70 -0.20 22.90
N ILE A 6 1.92 -0.56 22.49
CA ILE A 6 2.45 -0.11 21.20
C ILE A 6 1.66 -0.90 20.18
N GLU A 7 0.69 -0.24 19.53
CA GLU A 7 0.09 -0.75 18.29
C GLU A 7 1.25 -1.22 17.41
N ARG A 8 1.22 -2.50 17.01
CA ARG A 8 2.26 -3.05 16.16
C ARG A 8 2.37 -2.17 14.91
N PRO A 9 3.57 -1.72 14.50
CA PRO A 9 3.72 -0.95 13.28
C PRO A 9 3.09 -1.72 12.11
N LYS A 10 2.36 -1.00 11.26
CA LYS A 10 1.61 -1.59 10.14
C LYS A 10 2.53 -1.93 8.97
N LEU A 11 3.73 -1.34 8.95
CA LEU A 11 4.81 -1.65 8.03
C LEU A 11 5.84 -2.60 8.65
N SER A 12 6.38 -3.52 7.86
CA SER A 12 7.51 -4.38 8.24
C SER A 12 8.77 -4.00 7.46
N PRO A 13 9.95 -3.89 8.11
CA PRO A 13 11.22 -3.63 7.42
C PRO A 13 11.75 -4.88 6.68
N LYS A 14 11.14 -6.04 6.90
CA LYS A 14 11.49 -7.31 6.25
C LYS A 14 10.26 -7.91 5.56
N PRO A 15 10.43 -8.64 4.45
CA PRO A 15 9.32 -9.36 3.83
C PRO A 15 8.60 -10.26 4.83
N LEU A 16 7.27 -10.20 4.82
CA LEU A 16 6.44 -11.06 5.67
C LEU A 16 6.48 -12.50 5.13
N LYS A 17 6.57 -13.48 6.04
CA LYS A 17 6.57 -14.90 5.69
C LYS A 17 5.14 -15.41 5.52
N ASN A 18 4.93 -16.32 4.58
CA ASN A 18 3.63 -17.00 4.35
C ASN A 18 2.47 -16.02 4.08
N THR A 19 2.76 -14.87 3.49
CA THR A 19 1.75 -13.86 3.11
C THR A 19 1.67 -13.73 1.60
N LYS A 20 0.56 -13.15 1.13
CA LYS A 20 0.40 -12.83 -0.29
C LYS A 20 1.47 -11.82 -0.72
N ILE A 21 2.02 -12.04 -1.91
CA ILE A 21 2.92 -11.11 -2.60
C ILE A 21 2.18 -10.58 -3.82
N VAL A 22 2.11 -9.26 -3.93
CA VAL A 22 1.51 -8.57 -5.07
C VAL A 22 2.54 -7.67 -5.70
N PHE A 23 2.77 -7.85 -6.99
CA PHE A 23 3.61 -6.99 -7.80
C PHE A 23 2.73 -5.90 -8.42
N THR A 24 3.14 -4.65 -8.28
CA THR A 24 2.44 -3.50 -8.86
C THR A 24 3.31 -2.83 -9.91
N ALA A 25 2.69 -2.41 -11.02
CA ALA A 25 3.34 -1.62 -12.05
C ALA A 25 2.34 -0.66 -12.71
N ALA A 26 2.83 0.39 -13.34
CA ALA A 26 2.01 1.30 -14.13
C ALA A 26 2.68 1.71 -15.44
N GLY A 27 1.87 2.07 -16.42
CA GLY A 27 2.33 2.52 -17.74
C GLY A 27 1.60 3.78 -18.17
N ARG A 28 2.32 4.92 -18.20
CA ARG A 28 1.76 6.23 -18.57
C ARG A 28 1.16 6.24 -19.98
N ARG A 29 1.90 5.72 -20.98
CA ARG A 29 1.42 5.66 -22.38
C ARG A 29 0.15 4.83 -22.53
N LYS A 30 0.04 3.75 -21.75
CA LYS A 30 -1.12 2.85 -21.77
C LYS A 30 -2.25 3.34 -20.86
N LYS A 31 -2.03 4.41 -20.07
CA LYS A 31 -2.89 4.89 -18.98
C LYS A 31 -3.46 3.74 -18.16
N LYS A 32 -2.60 2.80 -17.76
CA LYS A 32 -2.99 1.59 -17.06
C LYS A 32 -2.07 1.34 -15.89
N ALA A 33 -2.65 0.83 -14.82
CA ALA A 33 -1.92 0.22 -13.72
C ALA A 33 -2.25 -1.27 -13.67
N ALA A 34 -1.38 -2.07 -13.09
CA ALA A 34 -1.57 -3.51 -13.00
C ALA A 34 -1.08 -4.04 -11.66
N CYS A 35 -1.78 -5.06 -11.18
CA CYS A 35 -1.41 -5.87 -10.04
C CYS A 35 -1.33 -7.31 -10.48
N VAL A 36 -0.24 -7.99 -10.14
CA VAL A 36 0.01 -9.39 -10.49
C VAL A 36 0.35 -10.16 -9.23
N TRP A 37 -0.26 -11.34 -9.07
CA TRP A 37 -0.03 -12.19 -7.90
C TRP A 37 -0.15 -13.66 -8.28
N GLU A 38 0.43 -14.52 -7.47
CA GLU A 38 0.29 -15.96 -7.60
C GLU A 38 -0.84 -16.48 -6.70
N GLU A 39 -1.66 -17.39 -7.23
CA GLU A 39 -2.70 -18.09 -6.50
C GLU A 39 -2.87 -19.50 -7.05
N GLY A 40 -2.69 -20.51 -6.20
CA GLY A 40 -2.85 -21.92 -6.59
C GLY A 40 -1.91 -22.34 -7.72
N ASN A 41 -0.64 -21.94 -7.67
CA ASN A 41 0.36 -22.18 -8.72
C ASN A 41 -0.01 -21.57 -10.09
N GLN A 42 -0.86 -20.54 -10.10
CA GLN A 42 -1.23 -19.79 -11.29
C GLN A 42 -1.05 -18.29 -11.08
N TRP A 43 -0.51 -17.62 -12.10
CA TRP A 43 -0.43 -16.17 -12.11
C TRP A 43 -1.79 -15.55 -12.45
N LYS A 44 -2.24 -14.66 -11.58
CA LYS A 44 -3.41 -13.82 -11.78
C LYS A 44 -2.98 -12.38 -12.02
N LYS A 45 -3.80 -11.63 -12.75
CA LYS A 45 -3.57 -10.19 -13.00
C LYS A 45 -4.87 -9.42 -12.88
N HIS A 46 -4.76 -8.19 -12.38
CA HIS A 46 -5.80 -7.19 -12.45
C HIS A 46 -5.24 -5.94 -13.13
N VAL A 47 -6.01 -5.35 -14.04
CA VAL A 47 -5.61 -4.16 -14.79
C VAL A 47 -6.60 -3.05 -14.50
N LEU A 48 -6.08 -1.94 -13.99
CA LEU A 48 -6.82 -0.72 -13.71
C LEU A 48 -6.65 0.23 -14.89
N VAL A 49 -7.76 0.78 -15.36
CA VAL A 49 -7.75 1.85 -16.37
C VAL A 49 -7.65 3.19 -15.63
N GLY A 50 -6.72 4.02 -16.10
CA GLY A 50 -6.53 5.38 -15.62
C GLY A 50 -7.42 6.38 -16.35
N ASP A 51 -7.72 7.47 -15.67
CA ASP A 51 -8.46 8.59 -16.23
C ASP A 51 -7.54 9.52 -17.02
N GLU A 52 -8.10 10.50 -17.72
CA GLU A 52 -7.28 11.42 -18.51
C GLU A 52 -6.31 12.26 -17.68
N LYS A 53 -6.72 12.58 -16.45
CA LYS A 53 -5.98 13.40 -15.49
C LYS A 53 -4.93 12.59 -14.71
N ASP A 54 -4.93 11.26 -14.84
CA ASP A 54 -4.00 10.40 -14.12
C ASP A 54 -2.56 10.59 -14.63
N SER A 55 -1.65 10.86 -13.71
CA SER A 55 -0.21 10.85 -13.95
C SER A 55 0.33 9.42 -13.79
N LEU A 56 1.61 9.21 -14.13
CA LEU A 56 2.25 7.92 -13.83
C LEU A 56 2.22 7.63 -12.32
N GLN A 57 2.50 8.64 -11.50
CA GLN A 57 2.54 8.54 -10.05
C GLN A 57 1.16 8.19 -9.46
N THR A 58 0.07 8.79 -9.96
CA THR A 58 -1.28 8.46 -9.48
C THR A 58 -1.68 7.05 -9.90
N LEU A 59 -1.28 6.59 -11.10
CA LEU A 59 -1.49 5.21 -11.53
C LEU A 59 -0.74 4.18 -10.67
N GLU A 60 0.53 4.45 -10.35
CA GLU A 60 1.33 3.59 -9.47
C GLU A 60 0.66 3.47 -8.10
N LEU A 61 0.23 4.59 -7.52
CA LEU A 61 -0.49 4.60 -6.25
C LEU A 61 -1.85 3.90 -6.35
N LYS A 62 -2.57 4.04 -7.48
CA LYS A 62 -3.84 3.35 -7.73
C LYS A 62 -3.70 1.83 -7.69
N ALA A 63 -2.63 1.27 -8.25
CA ALA A 63 -2.33 -0.16 -8.14
C ALA A 63 -2.08 -0.59 -6.69
N VAL A 64 -1.32 0.19 -5.94
CA VAL A 64 -1.03 -0.09 -4.51
C VAL A 64 -2.31 -0.04 -3.67
N VAL A 65 -3.15 0.98 -3.86
CA VAL A 65 -4.43 1.12 -3.16
C VAL A 65 -5.37 -0.03 -3.48
N TRP A 66 -5.45 -0.44 -4.75
CA TRP A 66 -6.23 -1.60 -5.14
C TRP A 66 -5.73 -2.87 -4.44
N ALA A 67 -4.41 -3.09 -4.40
CA ALA A 67 -3.83 -4.25 -3.71
C ALA A 67 -4.19 -4.26 -2.22
N PHE A 68 -4.06 -3.15 -1.52
CA PHE A 68 -4.50 -3.07 -0.11
C PHE A 68 -5.99 -3.31 0.07
N SER A 69 -6.83 -2.80 -0.84
CA SER A 69 -8.28 -2.98 -0.77
C SER A 69 -8.69 -4.44 -1.00
N ASN A 70 -7.97 -5.16 -1.87
CA ASN A 70 -8.27 -6.55 -2.20
C ASN A 70 -7.82 -7.54 -1.10
N TRP A 71 -6.81 -7.18 -0.29
CA TRP A 71 -6.31 -7.98 0.83
C TRP A 71 -6.33 -7.18 2.14
N ASP A 72 -7.43 -6.49 2.43
CA ASP A 72 -7.60 -5.59 3.57
C ASP A 72 -7.58 -6.29 4.94
N ARG A 73 -7.91 -7.58 4.98
CA ARG A 73 -7.99 -8.39 6.20
C ARG A 73 -6.74 -9.23 6.51
N VAL A 74 -5.74 -9.24 5.62
CA VAL A 74 -4.55 -10.07 5.78
C VAL A 74 -3.27 -9.26 5.59
N PRO A 75 -2.16 -9.64 6.24
CA PRO A 75 -0.88 -9.00 5.97
C PRO A 75 -0.45 -9.23 4.51
N LEU A 76 0.10 -8.19 3.88
CA LEU A 76 0.39 -8.17 2.44
C LEU A 76 1.81 -7.67 2.19
N ASN A 77 2.55 -8.38 1.33
CA ASN A 77 3.79 -7.85 0.75
C ASN A 77 3.46 -7.22 -0.60
N ILE A 78 3.72 -5.93 -0.75
CA ILE A 78 3.64 -5.24 -2.04
C ILE A 78 5.05 -5.02 -2.58
N VAL A 79 5.29 -5.46 -3.81
CA VAL A 79 6.52 -5.22 -4.55
C VAL A 79 6.22 -4.20 -5.64
N SER A 80 6.88 -3.05 -5.57
CA SER A 80 6.70 -1.95 -6.51
C SER A 80 8.06 -1.45 -6.99
N ASP A 81 8.16 -1.12 -8.27
CA ASP A 81 9.30 -0.42 -8.88
C ASP A 81 9.21 1.11 -8.72
N SER A 82 8.09 1.62 -8.20
CA SER A 82 7.89 3.04 -7.94
C SER A 82 8.37 3.45 -6.55
N LEU A 83 9.53 4.11 -6.50
CA LEU A 83 10.01 4.79 -5.28
C LEU A 83 8.99 5.84 -4.77
N TYR A 84 8.24 6.46 -5.68
CA TYR A 84 7.19 7.41 -5.31
C TYR A 84 6.08 6.72 -4.51
N ALA A 85 5.50 5.64 -5.04
CA ALA A 85 4.40 4.94 -4.40
C ALA A 85 4.83 4.34 -3.06
N VAL A 86 5.99 3.68 -3.01
CA VAL A 86 6.57 3.13 -1.76
C VAL A 86 6.76 4.23 -0.72
N GLY A 87 7.37 5.35 -1.11
CA GLY A 87 7.61 6.46 -0.19
C GLY A 87 6.33 7.13 0.31
N VAL A 88 5.29 7.23 -0.51
CA VAL A 88 3.97 7.74 -0.08
C VAL A 88 3.35 6.82 0.96
N VAL A 89 3.36 5.50 0.73
CA VAL A 89 2.79 4.51 1.67
C VAL A 89 3.51 4.56 3.02
N GLN A 90 4.85 4.60 3.00
CA GLN A 90 5.66 4.69 4.23
C GLN A 90 5.32 5.95 5.04
N ARG A 91 5.28 7.12 4.39
CA ARG A 91 4.93 8.37 5.07
C ARG A 91 3.48 8.40 5.58
N LEU A 92 2.56 7.75 4.87
CA LEU A 92 1.17 7.64 5.31
C LEU A 92 1.07 6.81 6.60
N GLU A 93 1.81 5.70 6.67
CA GLU A 93 1.89 4.87 7.88
C GLU A 93 2.48 5.66 9.06
N ASP A 94 3.62 6.34 8.83
CA ASP A 94 4.25 7.21 9.82
C ASP A 94 3.28 8.29 10.33
N ALA A 95 2.53 8.93 9.42
CA ALA A 95 1.58 9.99 9.77
C ALA A 95 0.40 9.45 10.59
N LEU A 96 -0.11 8.26 10.26
CA LEU A 96 -1.17 7.60 11.04
C LEU A 96 -0.68 7.24 12.44
N LEU A 97 0.52 6.66 12.59
CA LEU A 97 1.10 6.35 13.90
C LEU A 97 1.35 7.61 14.73
N LYS A 98 1.82 8.70 14.12
CA LYS A 98 1.96 10.01 14.80
C LYS A 98 0.62 10.56 15.27
N ARG A 99 -0.46 10.41 14.49
CA ARG A 99 -1.82 10.83 14.90
C ARG A 99 -2.34 10.02 16.09
N VAL A 100 -2.15 8.70 16.08
CA VAL A 100 -2.60 7.83 17.19
C VAL A 100 -1.84 8.11 18.49
N SER A 101 -0.53 8.38 18.39
CA SER A 101 0.30 8.71 19.56
C SER A 101 0.12 10.12 20.11
N ASN A 102 -0.50 11.05 19.36
CA ASN A 102 -0.79 12.40 19.82
C ASN A 102 -2.30 12.74 19.73
N PRO A 103 -3.07 12.41 20.78
CA PRO A 103 -4.52 12.65 20.81
C PRO A 103 -4.91 14.11 20.61
N ARG A 104 -4.07 15.05 21.11
CA ARG A 104 -4.32 16.51 21.01
C ARG A 104 -4.15 17.03 19.59
N LEU A 105 -3.14 16.52 18.85
CA LEU A 105 -2.98 16.83 17.42
C LEU A 105 -4.15 16.29 16.60
N GLY A 106 -4.70 15.12 16.95
CA GLY A 106 -5.87 14.56 16.29
C GLY A 106 -7.14 15.43 16.39
N GLN A 107 -7.29 16.20 17.47
CA GLN A 107 -8.42 17.13 17.70
C GLN A 107 -8.31 18.43 16.89
N LEU A 108 -7.11 18.81 16.43
CA LEU A 108 -6.89 20.05 15.66
C LEU A 108 -7.25 19.93 14.17
N PHE A 109 -7.43 18.70 13.67
CA PHE A 109 -7.74 18.40 12.27
C PHE A 109 -9.12 17.72 12.10
N GLN A 110 -10.03 17.89 13.07
CA GLN A 110 -11.44 17.47 13.00
C GLN A 110 -12.33 18.64 12.59
#